data_AF-A0A1B9RXP8-F1
#
_entry.id   AF-A0A1B9RXP8-F1
#
_cell.length_a   1.000
_cell.length_b   1.000
_cell.length_c   1.000
_cell.angle_alpha   90.00
_cell.angle_beta   90.00
_cell.angle_gamma   90.00
#
_symmetry.space_group_name_H-M   'P 1'
#
loop_
_entity.id
_entity.type
_entity.pdbx_description
1 polymer ?
#
loop_
_entity_poly.entity_id
_entity_poly.type
_entity_poly.pdbx_seq_one_letter_code
_entity_poly.pdbx_strand_id
1 'polypeptide(L)'
;MAALTLFHVIVSLIAIVAGVALAYGLISGKRFDRWTALFMLTTAVTVLTGFVFPYNGFTPGIGVGIICVLVFIPTALARYRFGMAGFWRPVFIVGALALFYFNCLVFVVQSFQKITPLNALAPTGGEPIVGIVQAIVFLAFLIVGYLSLRRFRPVVAGF
;
A
#
# COMPACT_ATOMS: atom_id res chain seq x y z
N MET A 1 6.78 8.17 22.47
CA MET A 1 6.47 7.11 21.48
C MET A 1 5.00 6.97 21.15
N ALA A 2 4.09 6.94 22.13
CA ALA A 2 2.65 6.75 21.88
C ALA A 2 2.04 7.75 20.86
N ALA A 3 2.40 9.03 20.94
CA ALA A 3 1.92 10.04 19.98
C ALA A 3 2.36 9.75 18.54
N LEU A 4 3.62 9.35 18.33
CA LEU A 4 4.14 8.96 17.02
C LEU A 4 3.43 7.69 16.51
N THR A 5 3.23 6.69 17.38
CA THR A 5 2.48 5.47 17.03
C THR A 5 1.06 5.80 16.60
N LEU A 6 0.34 6.60 17.38
CA LEU A 6 -1.03 7.00 17.06
C LEU A 6 -1.09 7.77 15.73
N PHE A 7 -0.20 8.75 15.55
CA PHE A 7 -0.11 9.52 14.30
C PHE A 7 0.15 8.61 13.10
N HIS A 8 1.16 7.73 13.20
CA HIS A 8 1.51 6.78 12.15
C HIS A 8 0.33 5.86 11.80
N VAL A 9 -0.40 5.35 12.80
CA VAL A 9 -1.59 4.50 12.59
C VAL A 9 -2.70 5.29 11.89
N ILE A 10 -3.03 6.49 12.34
CA ILE A 10 -4.07 7.32 11.71
C ILE A 10 -3.73 7.61 10.25
N VAL A 11 -2.50 8.03 9.97
CA VAL A 11 -2.06 8.31 8.59
C VAL A 11 -2.12 7.04 7.73
N SER A 12 -1.74 5.89 8.27
CA SER A 12 -1.81 4.61 7.56
C SER A 12 -3.25 4.18 7.25
N LEU A 13 -4.19 4.42 8.17
CA LEU A 13 -5.61 4.17 7.93
C LEU A 13 -6.15 5.08 6.82
N ILE A 14 -5.77 6.36 6.81
CA ILE A 14 -6.13 7.29 5.73
C ILE A 14 -5.53 6.81 4.40
N ALA A 15 -4.28 6.34 4.39
CA ALA A 15 -3.64 5.77 3.21
C ALA A 15 -4.41 4.54 2.70
N ILE A 16 -4.87 3.65 3.59
CA ILE A 16 -5.66 2.47 3.20
C ILE A 16 -7.00 2.89 2.58
N VAL A 17 -7.74 3.80 3.21
CA VAL A 17 -9.03 4.28 2.67
C VAL A 17 -8.84 4.96 1.32
N ALA A 18 -7.82 5.82 1.19
CA ALA A 18 -7.49 6.45 -0.08
C ALA A 18 -7.03 5.44 -1.14
N GLY A 19 -6.33 4.39 -0.73
CA GLY A 19 -5.90 3.27 -1.57
C GLY A 19 -7.08 2.47 -2.14
N VAL A 20 -8.13 2.23 -1.34
CA VAL A 20 -9.38 1.61 -1.81
C VAL A 20 -10.03 2.47 -2.90
N ALA A 21 -10.15 3.78 -2.68
CA ALA A 21 -10.72 4.70 -3.66
C ALA A 21 -9.88 4.78 -4.95
N LEU A 22 -8.55 4.80 -4.82
CA LEU A 22 -7.61 4.72 -5.94
C LEU A 22 -7.81 3.43 -6.74
N ALA A 23 -7.81 2.27 -6.07
CA ALA A 23 -7.96 0.97 -6.70
C ALA A 23 -9.30 0.85 -7.45
N TYR A 24 -10.39 1.34 -6.85
CA TYR A 24 -11.69 1.41 -7.50
C TYR A 24 -11.66 2.31 -8.75
N GLY A 25 -11.01 3.47 -8.68
CA GLY A 25 -10.80 4.35 -9.83
C GLY A 25 -10.06 3.63 -10.97
N LEU A 26 -8.96 2.94 -10.65
CA LEU A 26 -8.19 2.15 -11.62
C LEU A 26 -9.02 1.05 -12.28
N ILE A 27 -9.79 0.27 -11.51
CA ILE A 27 -10.69 -0.77 -12.05
C ILE A 27 -11.79 -0.15 -12.93
N SER A 28 -12.29 1.03 -12.55
CA SER A 28 -13.39 1.72 -13.25
C SER A 28 -12.93 2.51 -14.48
N GLY A 29 -11.63 2.54 -14.79
CA GLY A 29 -11.09 3.36 -15.88
C GLY A 29 -11.09 4.87 -15.57
N LYS A 30 -11.41 5.28 -14.33
CA LYS A 30 -11.58 6.69 -13.93
C LYS A 30 -10.36 7.18 -13.14
N ARG A 31 -9.92 8.40 -13.44
CA ARG A 31 -8.83 9.05 -12.70
C ARG A 31 -9.41 9.76 -11.48
N PHE A 32 -9.24 9.17 -10.31
CA PHE A 32 -9.59 9.83 -9.04
C PHE A 32 -8.39 10.58 -8.50
N ASP A 33 -8.07 11.72 -9.14
CA ASP A 33 -6.82 12.43 -8.89
C ASP A 33 -6.67 12.93 -7.44
N ARG A 34 -7.77 13.37 -6.79
CA ARG A 34 -7.74 13.79 -5.38
C ARG A 34 -7.43 12.63 -4.43
N TRP A 35 -8.10 11.50 -4.60
CA TRP A 35 -7.85 10.29 -3.83
C TRP A 35 -6.45 9.72 -4.09
N THR A 36 -5.98 9.83 -5.33
CA THR A 36 -4.62 9.43 -5.70
C THR A 36 -3.56 10.28 -5.01
N ALA A 37 -3.74 11.60 -5.01
CA ALA A 37 -2.83 12.52 -4.32
C ALA A 37 -2.84 12.26 -2.80
N LEU A 38 -4.02 12.05 -2.21
CA LEU A 38 -4.14 11.72 -0.78
C LEU A 38 -3.44 10.42 -0.45
N PHE A 39 -3.64 9.37 -1.26
CA PHE A 39 -2.96 8.08 -1.10
C PHE A 39 -1.44 8.21 -1.18
N MET A 40 -0.92 8.91 -2.19
CA MET A 40 0.52 9.10 -2.38
C MET A 40 1.14 9.89 -1.22
N LEU A 41 0.49 10.97 -0.78
CA LEU A 41 0.97 11.79 0.33
C LEU A 41 0.99 11.00 1.64
N THR A 42 -0.13 10.37 1.98
CA THR A 42 -0.24 9.61 3.24
C THR A 42 0.66 8.39 3.25
N THR A 43 0.83 7.71 2.12
CA THR A 43 1.82 6.61 1.98
C THR A 43 3.24 7.13 2.22
N ALA A 44 3.62 8.27 1.65
CA ALA A 44 4.95 8.85 1.90
C ALA A 44 5.15 9.15 3.39
N VAL A 45 4.16 9.77 4.04
CA VAL A 45 4.22 10.08 5.47
C VAL A 45 4.26 8.81 6.32
N THR A 46 3.47 7.78 6.00
CA THR A 46 3.52 6.47 6.68
C THR A 46 4.91 5.84 6.56
N VAL A 47 5.48 5.79 5.36
CA VAL A 47 6.82 5.21 5.14
C VAL A 47 7.88 5.99 5.92
N LEU A 48 7.88 7.32 5.83
CA LEU A 48 8.84 8.17 6.55
C LEU A 48 8.73 8.00 8.07
N THR A 49 7.51 8.08 8.62
CA THR A 49 7.30 7.92 10.07
C THR A 49 7.60 6.50 10.56
N GLY A 50 7.46 5.49 9.69
CA GLY A 50 7.93 4.14 9.96
C GLY A 50 9.41 4.14 10.33
N PHE A 51 10.28 4.81 9.57
CA PHE A 51 11.70 4.83 9.87
C PHE A 51 12.12 5.65 11.11
N VAL A 52 11.20 6.43 11.68
CA VAL A 52 11.48 7.26 12.87
C VAL A 52 11.33 6.48 14.18
N PHE A 53 10.71 5.29 14.16
CA PHE A 53 10.60 4.48 15.36
C PHE A 53 11.98 3.99 15.85
N PRO A 54 12.19 3.85 17.17
CA PRO A 54 13.42 3.34 17.73
C PRO A 54 13.52 1.85 17.43
N TYR A 55 14.55 1.47 16.66
CA TYR A 55 14.83 0.09 16.30
C TYR A 55 16.15 -0.36 16.89
N ASN A 56 16.18 -1.57 17.44
CA ASN A 56 17.41 -2.24 17.88
C ASN A 56 17.77 -3.33 16.86
N GLY A 57 18.25 -2.91 15.70
CA GLY A 57 18.63 -3.79 14.59
C GLY A 57 17.59 -3.93 13.48
N PHE A 58 17.78 -4.91 12.60
CA PHE A 58 16.92 -5.12 11.44
C PHE A 58 15.64 -5.85 11.84
N THR A 59 14.50 -5.21 11.62
CA THR A 59 13.18 -5.81 11.86
C THR A 59 12.44 -6.03 10.54
N PRO A 60 11.49 -6.98 10.46
CA PRO A 60 10.65 -7.15 9.28
C PRO A 60 9.97 -5.84 8.82
N GLY A 61 9.59 -4.98 9.77
CA GLY A 61 9.02 -3.66 9.46
C GLY A 61 9.96 -2.73 8.71
N ILE A 62 11.24 -2.69 9.08
CA ILE A 62 12.26 -1.90 8.35
C ILE A 62 12.46 -2.48 6.94
N GLY A 63 12.52 -3.80 6.81
CA GLY A 63 12.63 -4.46 5.51
C GLY A 63 11.50 -4.09 4.56
N VAL A 64 10.25 -4.16 5.03
CA VAL A 64 9.08 -3.72 4.26
C VAL A 64 9.15 -2.23 3.96
N GLY A 65 9.57 -1.40 4.93
CA GLY A 65 9.77 0.03 4.72
C GLY A 65 10.74 0.34 3.58
N ILE A 66 11.88 -0.35 3.51
CA ILE A 66 12.89 -0.16 2.44
C ILE A 66 12.28 -0.52 1.08
N ILE A 67 11.59 -1.66 0.99
CA ILE A 67 10.91 -2.08 -0.24
C ILE A 67 9.85 -1.05 -0.64
N CYS A 68 9.07 -0.54 0.30
CA CYS A 68 8.11 0.53 0.06
C CYS A 68 8.78 1.78 -0.54
N VAL A 69 9.94 2.22 -0.04
CA VAL A 69 10.67 3.35 -0.62
C VAL A 69 11.08 3.06 -2.07
N LEU A 70 11.65 1.88 -2.32
CA LEU A 70 12.10 1.48 -3.65
C LEU A 70 10.96 1.40 -4.66
N VAL A 71 9.75 1.03 -4.23
CA VAL A 71 8.54 1.04 -5.06
C VAL A 71 7.93 2.44 -5.16
N PHE A 72 7.98 3.23 -4.10
CA PHE A 72 7.39 4.56 -4.05
C PHE A 72 8.04 5.53 -5.03
N ILE A 73 9.37 5.54 -5.10
CA ILE A 73 10.13 6.44 -5.99
C ILE A 73 9.69 6.32 -7.47
N PRO A 74 9.73 5.15 -8.12
CA PRO A 74 9.30 5.01 -9.51
C PRO A 74 7.80 5.27 -9.68
N THR A 75 6.97 4.93 -8.68
CA THR A 75 5.53 5.21 -8.71
C THR A 75 5.25 6.72 -8.71
N ALA A 76 5.95 7.48 -7.87
CA ALA A 76 5.85 8.93 -7.82
C ALA A 76 6.35 9.59 -9.11
N LEU A 77 7.48 9.13 -9.65
CA LEU A 77 7.99 9.60 -10.94
C LEU A 77 7.00 9.34 -12.07
N ALA A 78 6.43 8.13 -12.13
CA ALA A 78 5.43 7.76 -13.11
C ALA A 78 4.22 8.71 -13.08
N ARG A 79 3.76 9.10 -11.89
CA ARG A 79 2.60 9.99 -11.72
C ARG A 79 2.89 11.46 -11.97
N TYR A 80 3.97 11.98 -11.40
CA TYR A 80 4.22 13.42 -11.30
C TYR A 80 5.18 13.93 -12.37
N ARG A 81 6.19 13.15 -12.77
CA ARG A 81 7.18 13.56 -13.78
C ARG A 81 6.80 13.15 -15.20
N PHE A 82 6.23 11.96 -15.35
CA PHE A 82 5.93 11.36 -16.65
C PHE A 82 4.43 11.31 -16.99
N GLY A 83 3.57 11.83 -16.10
CA GLY A 83 2.13 11.97 -16.35
C GLY A 83 1.38 10.66 -16.64
N MET A 84 1.97 9.51 -16.32
CA MET A 84 1.51 8.17 -16.71
C MET A 84 1.40 7.97 -18.23
N ALA A 85 2.32 8.55 -19.00
CA ALA A 85 2.41 8.36 -20.45
C ALA A 85 3.10 7.03 -20.82
N GLY A 86 2.56 6.31 -21.81
CA GLY A 86 3.15 5.08 -22.35
C GLY A 86 3.42 4.02 -21.27
N PHE A 87 4.68 3.56 -21.19
CA PHE A 87 5.13 2.56 -20.22
C PHE A 87 5.05 3.02 -18.76
N TRP A 88 5.01 4.32 -18.48
CA TRP A 88 4.87 4.82 -17.09
C TRP A 88 3.49 4.57 -16.51
N ARG A 89 2.47 4.30 -17.35
CA ARG A 89 1.12 3.98 -16.89
C ARG A 89 1.06 2.66 -16.11
N PRO A 90 1.49 1.50 -16.68
CA PRO A 90 1.53 0.26 -15.92
C PRO A 90 2.49 0.34 -14.73
N VAL A 91 3.62 1.07 -14.84
CA VAL A 91 4.53 1.31 -13.69
C VAL A 91 3.79 1.97 -12.53
N PHE A 92 3.01 3.02 -12.79
CA PHE A 92 2.20 3.66 -11.76
C PHE A 92 1.15 2.71 -11.18
N ILE A 93 0.41 1.98 -12.02
CA ILE A 93 -0.66 1.08 -11.57
C ILE A 93 -0.10 -0.01 -10.66
N VAL A 94 0.92 -0.73 -11.13
CA VAL A 94 1.53 -1.83 -10.38
C VAL A 94 2.18 -1.30 -9.10
N GLY A 95 2.91 -0.18 -9.19
CA GLY A 95 3.57 0.42 -8.04
C GLY A 95 2.58 0.93 -6.98
N ALA A 96 1.50 1.62 -7.39
CA ALA A 96 0.47 2.10 -6.48
C ALA A 96 -0.27 0.94 -5.78
N LEU A 97 -0.58 -0.12 -6.52
CA LEU A 97 -1.21 -1.31 -5.94
C LEU A 97 -0.27 -2.09 -5.03
N ALA A 98 1.02 -2.17 -5.35
CA ALA A 98 2.02 -2.78 -4.48
C ALA A 98 2.18 -2.00 -3.16
N LEU A 99 2.25 -0.66 -3.22
CA LEU A 99 2.28 0.18 -2.02
C LEU A 99 1.01 0.03 -1.19
N PHE A 100 -0.15 -0.04 -1.84
CA PHE A 100 -1.40 -0.25 -1.15
C PHE A 100 -1.45 -1.64 -0.48
N TYR A 101 -0.94 -2.67 -1.16
CA TYR A 101 -0.78 -4.01 -0.61
C TYR A 101 0.11 -4.02 0.63
N PHE A 102 1.29 -3.36 0.57
CA PHE A 102 2.20 -3.31 1.71
C PHE A 102 1.58 -2.59 2.92
N ASN A 103 0.82 -1.51 2.72
CA ASN A 103 0.08 -0.86 3.80
C ASN A 103 -0.93 -1.84 4.45
N CYS A 104 -1.69 -2.59 3.66
CA CYS A 104 -2.62 -3.60 4.17
C CYS A 104 -1.91 -4.75 4.88
N LEU A 105 -0.78 -5.23 4.35
CA LEU A 105 0.00 -6.31 4.96
C LEU A 105 0.52 -5.91 6.33
N VAL A 106 1.16 -4.73 6.43
CA VAL A 106 1.67 -4.21 7.70
C VAL A 106 0.52 -3.99 8.68
N PHE A 107 -0.61 -3.45 8.22
CA PHE A 107 -1.80 -3.25 9.05
C PHE A 107 -2.34 -4.56 9.64
N VAL A 108 -2.41 -5.63 8.85
CA VAL A 108 -2.82 -6.96 9.33
C VAL A 108 -1.88 -7.46 10.42
N VAL A 109 -0.57 -7.47 10.16
CA VAL A 109 0.43 -7.95 11.14
C VAL A 109 0.39 -7.12 12.42
N GLN A 110 0.34 -5.79 12.30
CA GLN A 110 0.26 -4.90 13.47
C GLN A 110 -1.05 -5.10 14.25
N SER A 111 -2.15 -5.39 13.57
CA SER A 111 -3.43 -5.67 14.22
C SER A 111 -3.35 -6.94 15.10
N PHE A 112 -2.80 -8.04 14.58
CA PHE A 112 -2.56 -9.25 15.38
C PHE A 112 -1.56 -9.04 16.53
N GLN A 113 -0.60 -8.13 16.39
CA GLN A 113 0.38 -7.84 17.44
C GLN A 113 -0.14 -6.88 18.53
N LYS A 114 -1.08 -5.99 18.19
CA LYS A 114 -1.46 -4.86 19.06
C LYS A 114 -2.89 -4.93 19.59
N ILE A 115 -3.78 -5.69 18.96
CA ILE A 115 -5.19 -5.80 19.35
C ILE A 115 -5.38 -7.09 20.17
N THR A 116 -5.72 -6.97 21.46
CA THR A 116 -5.73 -8.10 22.41
C THR A 116 -6.56 -9.31 21.93
N PRO A 117 -7.80 -9.16 21.43
CA PRO A 117 -8.55 -10.30 20.90
C PRO A 117 -7.87 -11.01 19.71
N LEU A 118 -7.22 -10.26 18.82
CA LEU A 118 -6.51 -10.84 17.68
C LEU A 118 -5.18 -11.47 18.12
N ASN A 119 -4.48 -10.83 19.05
CA ASN A 119 -3.25 -11.38 19.62
C ASN A 119 -3.50 -12.70 20.36
N ALA A 120 -4.65 -12.86 21.01
CA ALA A 120 -5.02 -14.15 21.61
C ALA A 120 -5.14 -15.29 20.58
N LEU A 121 -5.47 -14.98 19.33
CA LEU A 121 -5.53 -15.95 18.23
C LEU A 121 -4.15 -16.21 17.59
N ALA A 122 -3.22 -15.25 17.72
CA ALA A 122 -1.87 -15.35 17.19
C ALA A 122 -0.82 -14.67 18.09
N PRO A 123 -0.50 -15.23 19.27
CA PRO A 123 0.37 -14.57 20.25
C PRO A 123 1.80 -14.37 19.76
N THR A 124 2.32 -15.32 18.96
CA THR A 124 3.68 -15.29 18.44
C THR A 124 3.78 -14.63 17.06
N GLY A 125 2.64 -14.51 16.35
CA GLY A 125 2.56 -14.01 14.98
C GLY A 125 2.93 -15.05 13.91
N GLY A 126 3.31 -16.27 14.31
CA GLY A 126 3.63 -17.39 13.42
C GLY A 126 2.47 -18.37 13.24
N GLU A 127 1.32 -18.10 13.86
CA GLU A 127 0.16 -18.97 13.83
C GLU A 127 -0.45 -19.01 12.43
N PRO A 128 -1.01 -20.16 12.00
CA PRO A 128 -1.55 -20.32 10.65
C PRO A 128 -2.59 -19.26 10.26
N ILE A 129 -3.34 -18.74 11.23
CA ILE A 129 -4.36 -17.72 11.00
C ILE A 129 -3.78 -16.43 10.41
N VAL A 130 -2.58 -16.01 10.83
CA VAL A 130 -1.93 -14.80 10.30
C VAL A 130 -1.58 -15.02 8.83
N GLY A 131 -1.00 -16.18 8.50
CA GLY A 131 -0.66 -16.55 7.14
C GLY A 131 -1.88 -16.67 6.23
N ILE A 132 -2.99 -17.23 6.72
CA ILE A 132 -4.26 -17.32 5.97
C ILE A 132 -4.79 -15.93 5.65
N VAL A 133 -4.84 -15.02 6.63
CA VAL A 133 -5.33 -13.65 6.41
C VAL A 133 -4.43 -12.92 5.41
N GLN A 134 -3.10 -13.07 5.52
CA GLN A 134 -2.17 -12.50 4.55
C GLN A 134 -2.36 -13.07 3.13
N ALA A 135 -2.60 -14.37 3.00
CA ALA A 135 -2.87 -15.02 1.72
C ALA A 135 -4.17 -14.51 1.09
N ILE A 136 -5.23 -14.33 1.88
CA ILE A 136 -6.50 -13.75 1.41
C ILE A 136 -6.28 -12.33 0.89
N VAL A 137 -5.56 -11.50 1.65
CA VAL A 137 -5.22 -10.13 1.23
C VAL A 137 -4.42 -10.17 -0.07
N PHE A 138 -3.41 -11.04 -0.17
CA PHE A 138 -2.60 -11.18 -1.38
C PHE A 138 -3.44 -11.57 -2.60
N LEU A 139 -4.31 -12.57 -2.48
CA LEU A 139 -5.21 -12.99 -3.55
C LEU A 139 -6.16 -11.86 -3.98
N ALA A 140 -6.70 -11.10 -3.04
CA ALA A 140 -7.54 -9.95 -3.35
C ALA A 140 -6.77 -8.91 -4.18
N PHE A 141 -5.52 -8.63 -3.83
CA PHE A 141 -4.67 -7.70 -4.58
C PHE A 141 -4.28 -8.23 -5.97
N LEU A 142 -4.08 -9.54 -6.15
CA LEU A 142 -3.88 -10.13 -7.47
C LEU A 142 -5.09 -9.90 -8.38
N ILE A 143 -6.31 -10.12 -7.87
CA ILE A 143 -7.56 -9.89 -8.60
C ILE A 143 -7.70 -8.40 -8.96
N VAL A 144 -7.52 -7.51 -7.98
CA VAL A 144 -7.60 -6.06 -8.18
C VAL A 144 -6.58 -5.59 -9.21
N GLY A 145 -5.31 -6.02 -9.10
CA GLY A 145 -4.26 -5.65 -10.04
C GLY A 145 -4.50 -6.14 -11.46
N TYR A 146 -4.94 -7.39 -11.61
CA TYR A 146 -5.35 -7.92 -12.89
C TYR A 146 -6.50 -7.12 -13.53
N LEU A 147 -7.54 -6.80 -12.74
CA LEU A 147 -8.67 -6.01 -13.22
C LEU A 147 -8.26 -4.57 -13.57
N SER A 148 -7.43 -3.93 -12.75
CA SER A 148 -6.90 -2.59 -13.01
C SER A 148 -6.10 -2.55 -14.31
N LEU A 149 -5.19 -3.49 -14.53
CA LEU A 149 -4.39 -3.55 -15.78
C LEU A 149 -5.26 -3.83 -17.01
N ARG A 150 -6.27 -4.69 -16.89
CA ARG A 150 -7.17 -5.01 -18.02
C ARG A 150 -8.13 -3.89 -18.39
N ARG A 151 -8.65 -3.15 -17.39
CA ARG A 151 -9.72 -2.15 -17.57
C ARG A 151 -9.18 -0.73 -17.72
N PHE A 152 -8.02 -0.41 -17.14
CA PHE A 152 -7.38 0.90 -17.29
C PHE A 152 -6.57 0.99 -18.59
N ARG A 153 -7.23 0.75 -19.74
CA ARG A 153 -6.59 0.75 -21.06
C ARG A 153 -6.29 2.17 -21.57
N PRO A 154 -5.25 2.36 -22.39
CA PRO A 154 -5.14 3.55 -23.23
C PRO A 154 -6.30 3.58 -24.21
N VAL A 155 -6.86 4.78 -24.45
CA VAL A 155 -7.46 5.07 -25.75
C VAL A 155 -6.35 4.74 -26.74
N VAL A 156 -6.57 3.75 -27.60
CA VAL A 156 -5.63 3.45 -28.68
C VAL A 156 -5.47 4.75 -29.45
N ALA A 157 -4.30 5.37 -29.36
CA ALA A 157 -3.94 6.41 -30.30
C ALA A 157 -3.80 5.68 -31.63
N GLY A 158 -4.84 5.78 -32.46
CA GLY A 158 -4.75 5.39 -33.86
C GLY A 158 -3.63 6.22 -34.49
N PHE A 159 -2.64 5.53 -35.00
CA PHE A 159 -1.76 6.04 -36.06
C PHE A 159 -2.11 5.25 -37.31
#